data_AF-A0A7X7H0X5-F1
#
_entry.id   AF-A0A7X7H0X5-F1
#
_cell.length_a   1.000
_cell.length_b   1.000
_cell.length_c   1.000
_cell.angle_alpha   90.00
_cell.angle_beta   90.00
_cell.angle_gamma   90.00
#
_symmetry.space_group_name_H-M   'P 1'
#
loop_
_entity.id
_entity.type
_entity.pdbx_description
1 polymer ?
#
loop_
_entity_poly.entity_id
_entity_poly.type
_entity_poly.pdbx_seq_one_letter_code
_entity_poly.pdbx_strand_id
1 'polypeptide(L)'
;MNSGEWYYSTDHGQLCQVIEAQTLWGDSTCRIWLPGRDSVVRIPATRLEPLERAGTASADNIVYVAAAARVADALTQDVLLAPIESSVIPLPHQIRALSRAIANDRVRYLLADEVGMGKTIEAGLILRELKLRGMVKRTLVIAPKGLVSQWVSEMRFHFGETFQLVLPEDIKTLKRIAPATGYDNAKNGNYGSEVLPANAWQIFSQVVVPMDSVKPLDKIRGWTAAQVNEHNRERFEDLISAG
;
A
#
# COMPACT_ATOMS: atom_id res chain seq x y z
N MET A 1 39.31 12.79 -35.09
CA MET A 1 38.44 12.91 -33.90
C MET A 1 39.13 13.81 -32.91
N ASN A 2 38.47 14.88 -32.49
CA ASN A 2 39.04 15.81 -31.54
C ASN A 2 38.72 15.37 -30.10
N SER A 3 39.69 15.52 -29.22
CA SER A 3 39.51 15.37 -27.78
C SER A 3 38.54 16.42 -27.26
N GLY A 4 37.53 16.01 -26.50
CA GLY A 4 36.50 16.86 -25.91
C GLY A 4 35.20 16.99 -26.72
N GLU A 5 35.14 16.47 -27.94
CA GLU A 5 33.91 16.48 -28.76
C GLU A 5 32.94 15.36 -28.38
N TRP A 6 31.65 15.64 -28.60
CA TRP A 6 30.56 14.69 -28.38
C TRP A 6 30.29 13.88 -29.65
N TYR A 7 30.09 12.57 -29.46
CA TYR A 7 29.76 11.61 -30.50
C TYR A 7 28.67 10.67 -29.97
N TYR A 8 27.98 9.96 -30.87
CA TYR A 8 27.06 8.90 -30.48
C TYR A 8 27.76 7.55 -30.56
N SER A 9 27.71 6.80 -29.46
CA SER A 9 28.22 5.44 -29.43
C SER A 9 27.13 4.47 -29.87
N THR A 10 27.31 3.83 -31.02
CA THR A 10 26.36 2.82 -31.54
C THR A 10 26.32 1.57 -30.67
N ASP A 11 27.44 1.25 -30.00
CA ASP A 11 27.57 0.09 -29.11
C ASP A 11 26.77 0.25 -27.79
N HIS A 12 26.59 1.50 -27.35
CA HIS A 12 25.92 1.82 -26.09
C HIS A 12 24.57 2.52 -26.27
N GLY A 13 24.20 2.88 -27.49
CA GLY A 13 22.94 3.55 -27.80
C GLY A 13 22.77 4.89 -27.09
N GLN A 14 23.86 5.62 -26.85
CA GLN A 14 23.84 6.89 -26.11
C GLN A 14 24.91 7.86 -26.58
N LEU A 15 24.75 9.12 -26.19
CA LEU A 15 25.75 10.17 -26.36
C LEU A 15 26.97 9.92 -25.47
N CYS A 16 28.15 10.19 -26.00
CA CYS A 16 29.42 10.01 -25.31
C CYS A 16 30.40 11.12 -25.67
N GLN A 17 31.32 11.41 -24.77
CA GLN A 17 32.36 12.41 -24.99
C GLN A 17 33.71 11.72 -25.21
N VAL A 18 34.42 12.06 -26.29
CA VAL A 18 35.75 11.52 -26.54
C VAL A 18 36.75 12.19 -25.62
N ILE A 19 37.36 11.42 -24.72
CA ILE A 19 38.40 11.89 -23.80
C ILE A 19 39.77 11.85 -24.49
N GLU A 20 40.02 10.81 -25.27
CA GLU A 20 41.33 10.57 -25.87
C GLU A 20 41.17 9.71 -27.14
N ALA A 21 41.90 10.03 -28.20
CA ALA A 21 41.95 9.24 -29.42
C ALA A 21 43.39 8.80 -29.68
N GLN A 22 43.59 7.49 -29.91
CA GLN A 22 44.89 6.90 -30.15
C GLN A 22 44.82 6.04 -31.43
N THR A 23 45.71 6.33 -32.38
CA THR A 23 45.88 5.53 -33.60
C THR A 23 47.16 4.73 -33.49
N LEU A 24 47.05 3.41 -33.59
CA LEU A 24 48.18 2.48 -33.60
C LEU A 24 48.05 1.56 -34.81
N TRP A 25 49.09 1.47 -35.63
CA TRP A 25 49.16 0.56 -36.78
C TRP A 25 47.97 0.65 -37.76
N GLY A 26 47.41 1.85 -37.94
CA GLY A 26 46.26 2.09 -38.82
C GLY A 26 44.90 1.92 -38.15
N ASP A 27 44.84 1.30 -36.97
CA ASP A 27 43.61 1.18 -36.18
C ASP A 27 43.47 2.34 -35.18
N SER A 28 42.33 3.03 -35.24
CA SER A 28 42.02 4.14 -34.35
C SER A 28 41.06 3.70 -33.25
N THR A 29 41.48 3.90 -32.00
CA THR A 29 40.67 3.61 -30.81
C THR A 29 40.48 4.87 -29.98
N CYS A 30 39.30 5.03 -29.39
CA CYS A 30 38.92 6.19 -28.61
C CYS A 30 38.54 5.77 -27.20
N ARG A 31 39.01 6.51 -26.20
CA ARG A 31 38.44 6.49 -24.85
C ARG A 31 37.29 7.48 -24.81
N ILE A 32 36.12 6.99 -24.43
CA ILE A 32 34.90 7.77 -24.35
C ILE A 32 34.32 7.71 -22.95
N TRP A 33 33.74 8.82 -22.50
CA TRP A 33 32.92 8.87 -21.30
C TRP A 33 31.44 8.71 -21.67
N LEU A 34 30.75 7.83 -20.93
CA LEU A 34 29.33 7.55 -21.05
C LEU A 34 28.57 8.19 -19.88
N PRO A 35 27.83 9.30 -20.08
CA PRO A 35 27.16 10.02 -19.00
C PRO A 35 26.09 9.19 -18.31
N GLY A 36 25.34 8.38 -19.06
CA GLY A 36 24.23 7.60 -18.51
C GLY A 36 24.67 6.48 -17.55
N ARG A 37 25.95 6.12 -17.54
CA ARG A 37 26.54 5.10 -16.66
C ARG A 37 27.72 5.61 -15.85
N ASP A 38 28.03 6.90 -15.97
CA ASP A 38 29.22 7.55 -15.43
C ASP A 38 30.50 6.69 -15.52
N SER A 39 30.85 6.25 -16.73
CA SER A 39 31.97 5.32 -16.94
C SER A 39 32.78 5.66 -18.18
N VAL A 40 34.07 5.30 -18.15
CA VAL A 40 35.00 5.50 -19.27
C VAL A 40 35.30 4.15 -19.91
N VAL A 41 35.00 4.03 -21.20
CA VAL A 41 35.23 2.81 -21.98
C VAL A 41 36.07 3.11 -23.21
N ARG A 42 36.78 2.09 -23.71
CA ARG A 42 37.64 2.22 -24.90
C ARG A 42 36.99 1.45 -26.05
N ILE A 43 36.67 2.14 -27.13
CA ILE A 43 35.99 1.57 -28.30
C ILE A 43 36.71 1.94 -29.60
N PRO A 44 36.56 1.17 -30.68
CA PRO A 44 37.05 1.55 -32.00
C PRO A 44 36.37 2.82 -32.51
N ALA A 45 37.13 3.68 -33.20
CA ALA A 45 36.60 4.92 -33.79
C ALA A 45 35.48 4.66 -34.82
N THR A 46 35.44 3.48 -35.43
CA THR A 46 34.38 3.06 -36.37
C THR A 46 33.01 2.87 -35.71
N ARG A 47 32.95 2.78 -34.38
CA ARG A 47 31.70 2.65 -33.59
C ARG A 47 31.17 3.97 -33.05
N LEU A 48 31.80 5.08 -33.46
CA LEU A 48 31.37 6.43 -33.11
C LEU A 48 30.78 7.11 -34.33
N GLU A 49 29.56 7.62 -34.17
CA GLU A 49 28.88 8.39 -35.19
C GLU A 49 28.87 9.88 -34.82
N PRO A 50 29.07 10.80 -35.78
CA PRO A 50 28.89 12.23 -35.56
C PRO A 50 27.47 12.53 -35.08
N LEU A 51 27.33 13.51 -34.19
CA LEU A 51 26.05 13.89 -33.60
C LEU A 51 24.99 14.24 -34.66
N GLU A 52 25.42 14.74 -35.83
CA GLU A 52 24.49 15.11 -36.91
C GLU A 52 23.86 13.88 -37.61
N ARG A 53 24.51 12.71 -37.52
CA ARG A 53 24.00 11.43 -38.06
C ARG A 53 23.28 10.59 -37.02
N ALA A 54 23.64 10.77 -35.76
CA ALA A 54 22.92 10.21 -34.63
C ALA A 54 21.59 10.95 -34.49
N GLY A 55 20.59 10.51 -35.27
CA GLY A 55 19.33 11.20 -35.47
C GLY A 55 18.90 11.97 -34.22
N THR A 56 18.98 13.30 -34.30
CA THR A 56 18.31 14.17 -33.34
C THR A 56 16.91 13.61 -33.19
N ALA A 57 16.51 13.29 -31.96
CA ALA A 57 15.16 12.85 -31.70
C ALA A 57 14.24 13.84 -32.42
N SER A 58 13.59 13.38 -33.50
CA SER A 58 12.72 14.22 -34.32
C SER A 58 11.76 14.95 -33.37
N ALA A 59 11.31 16.15 -33.73
CA ALA A 59 10.26 16.80 -32.96
C ALA A 59 9.10 15.82 -32.67
N ASP A 60 8.77 14.96 -33.64
CA ASP A 60 7.78 13.88 -33.50
C ASP A 60 8.18 12.82 -32.47
N ASN A 61 9.47 12.45 -32.39
CA ASN A 61 9.97 11.49 -31.40
C ASN A 61 9.92 12.09 -29.98
N ILE A 62 10.31 13.34 -29.81
CA ILE A 62 10.21 14.03 -28.52
C ILE A 62 8.74 14.16 -28.10
N VAL A 63 7.85 14.55 -29.01
CA VAL A 63 6.40 14.62 -28.77
C VAL A 63 5.85 13.23 -28.45
N TYR A 64 6.27 12.20 -29.17
CA TYR A 64 5.86 10.82 -28.93
C TYR A 64 6.32 10.32 -27.56
N VAL A 65 7.61 10.51 -27.20
CA VAL A 65 8.14 10.11 -25.89
C VAL A 65 7.50 10.90 -24.77
N ALA A 66 7.29 12.21 -24.92
CA ALA A 66 6.59 13.03 -23.94
C ALA A 66 5.11 12.63 -23.79
N ALA A 67 4.42 12.30 -24.90
CA ALA A 67 3.05 11.81 -24.89
C ALA A 67 2.96 10.42 -24.25
N ALA A 68 3.88 9.51 -24.61
CA ALA A 68 3.98 8.18 -24.03
C ALA A 68 4.32 8.24 -22.54
N ALA A 69 5.21 9.15 -22.12
CA ALA A 69 5.52 9.40 -20.72
C ALA A 69 4.33 9.99 -19.97
N ARG A 70 3.55 10.89 -20.58
CA ARG A 70 2.28 11.38 -20.00
C ARG A 70 1.22 10.30 -19.88
N VAL A 71 1.11 9.41 -20.87
CA VAL A 71 0.19 8.27 -20.83
C VAL A 71 0.65 7.28 -19.76
N ALA A 72 1.95 6.97 -19.71
CA ALA A 72 2.53 6.12 -18.67
C ALA A 72 2.33 6.74 -17.28
N ASP A 73 2.57 8.05 -17.12
CA ASP A 73 2.34 8.80 -15.88
C ASP A 73 0.86 8.75 -15.46
N ALA A 74 -0.06 8.97 -16.40
CA ALA A 74 -1.50 8.85 -16.17
C ALA A 74 -1.96 7.41 -15.85
N LEU A 75 -1.26 6.41 -16.37
CA LEU A 75 -1.47 5.00 -16.04
C LEU A 75 -0.83 4.61 -14.69
N THR A 76 0.25 5.28 -14.29
CA THR A 76 0.89 5.11 -12.97
C THR A 76 0.28 5.96 -11.88
N GLN A 77 -0.47 7.02 -12.21
CA GLN A 77 -1.43 7.62 -11.30
C GLN A 77 -2.52 6.59 -11.07
N ASP A 78 -2.28 5.76 -10.06
CA ASP A 78 -3.18 4.78 -9.49
C ASP A 78 -4.62 5.26 -9.63
N VAL A 79 -5.32 4.73 -10.64
CA VAL A 79 -6.74 5.02 -10.85
C VAL A 79 -7.43 4.58 -9.57
N LEU A 80 -7.89 5.55 -8.78
CA LEU A 80 -8.57 5.28 -7.52
C LEU A 80 -9.87 4.56 -7.86
N LEU A 81 -9.97 3.31 -7.45
CA LEU A 81 -11.10 2.44 -7.77
C LEU A 81 -12.31 2.74 -6.87
N ALA A 82 -12.05 3.10 -5.61
CA ALA A 82 -13.09 3.38 -4.62
C ALA A 82 -14.03 4.53 -5.01
N PRO A 83 -13.55 5.70 -5.50
CA PRO A 83 -14.42 6.76 -6.04
C PRO A 83 -15.34 6.33 -7.18
N ILE A 84 -14.93 5.34 -7.98
CA ILE A 84 -15.68 4.91 -9.18
C ILE A 84 -16.83 3.97 -8.79
N GLU A 85 -16.62 3.11 -7.78
CA GLU A 85 -17.63 2.15 -7.32
C GLU A 85 -18.51 2.67 -6.17
N SER A 86 -18.06 3.66 -5.41
CA SER A 86 -18.86 4.20 -4.31
C SER A 86 -19.99 5.08 -4.82
N SER A 87 -21.11 5.14 -4.10
CA SER A 87 -22.23 6.04 -4.43
C SER A 87 -21.97 7.50 -4.04
N VAL A 88 -20.77 7.80 -3.56
CA VAL A 88 -20.36 9.12 -3.09
C VAL A 88 -19.56 9.82 -4.18
N ILE A 89 -19.84 11.11 -4.39
CA ILE A 89 -18.97 11.99 -5.17
C ILE A 89 -17.93 12.57 -4.19
N PRO A 90 -16.67 12.08 -4.18
CA PRO A 90 -15.70 12.53 -3.20
C PRO A 90 -15.26 13.96 -3.46
N LEU A 91 -15.05 14.72 -2.39
CA LEU A 91 -14.52 16.08 -2.46
C LEU A 91 -13.03 16.07 -2.80
N PRO A 92 -12.48 17.13 -3.42
CA PRO A 92 -11.07 17.16 -3.83
C PRO A 92 -10.05 16.89 -2.71
N HIS A 93 -10.35 17.29 -1.47
CA HIS A 93 -9.50 17.01 -0.32
C HIS A 93 -9.53 15.52 0.08
N GLN A 94 -10.69 14.88 -0.03
CA GLN A 94 -10.89 13.45 0.27
C GLN A 94 -10.13 12.57 -0.73
N ILE A 95 -10.14 12.96 -2.01
CA ILE A 95 -9.33 12.31 -3.06
C ILE A 95 -7.84 12.41 -2.71
N ARG A 96 -7.38 13.59 -2.27
CA ARG A 96 -5.99 13.80 -1.87
C ARG A 96 -5.61 12.98 -0.63
N ALA A 97 -6.51 12.88 0.35
CA ALA A 97 -6.33 12.04 1.53
C ALA A 97 -6.22 10.56 1.14
N LEU A 98 -7.09 10.11 0.22
CA LEU A 98 -7.06 8.76 -0.33
C LEU A 98 -5.75 8.47 -1.08
N SER A 99 -5.35 9.31 -2.03
CA SER A 99 -4.10 9.14 -2.78
C SER A 99 -2.88 9.08 -1.86
N ARG A 100 -2.86 9.89 -0.78
CA ARG A 100 -1.81 9.82 0.24
C ARG A 100 -1.86 8.50 0.99
N ALA A 101 -3.05 8.06 1.39
CA ALA A 101 -3.23 6.83 2.15
C ALA A 101 -2.68 5.61 1.40
N ILE A 102 -2.88 5.54 0.08
CA ILE A 102 -2.43 4.41 -0.75
C ILE A 102 -0.98 4.49 -1.23
N ALA A 103 -0.34 5.67 -1.18
CA ALA A 103 1.02 5.85 -1.70
C ALA A 103 2.10 5.09 -0.91
N ASN A 104 1.79 4.60 0.29
CA ASN A 104 2.71 3.88 1.15
C ASN A 104 2.23 2.45 1.42
N ASP A 105 3.15 1.48 1.47
CA ASP A 105 2.84 0.07 1.78
C ASP A 105 2.17 -0.14 3.14
N ARG A 106 2.40 0.79 4.10
CA ARG A 106 1.79 0.75 5.43
C ARG A 106 0.94 2.00 5.68
N VAL A 107 -0.37 1.78 5.79
CA VAL A 107 -1.35 2.85 6.01
C VAL A 107 -1.44 3.16 7.51
N ARG A 108 -0.81 4.25 7.95
CA ARG A 108 -0.95 4.83 9.30
C ARG A 108 -1.22 6.32 9.18
N TYR A 109 -2.50 6.70 9.25
CA TYR A 109 -2.94 8.07 9.01
C TYR A 109 -3.85 8.58 10.12
N LEU A 110 -3.73 9.87 10.41
CA LEU A 110 -4.63 10.62 11.28
C LEU A 110 -5.43 11.59 10.39
N LEU A 111 -6.74 11.36 10.27
CA LEU A 111 -7.65 12.29 9.62
C LEU A 111 -8.04 13.37 10.62
N ALA A 112 -7.55 14.60 10.40
CA ALA A 112 -7.66 15.71 11.35
C ALA A 112 -8.38 16.93 10.77
N ASP A 113 -9.20 16.73 9.74
CA ASP A 113 -9.93 17.82 9.07
C ASP A 113 -10.96 18.48 10.00
N GLU A 114 -11.75 19.42 9.51
CA GLU A 114 -12.79 20.05 10.33
C GLU A 114 -13.96 19.08 10.65
N VAL A 115 -14.70 19.34 11.73
CA VAL A 115 -15.89 18.56 12.07
C VAL A 115 -16.93 18.74 10.97
N GLY A 116 -17.49 17.63 10.47
CA GLY A 116 -18.48 17.65 9.40
C GLY A 116 -17.92 17.51 7.98
N MET A 117 -16.59 17.47 7.78
CA MET A 117 -15.97 17.24 6.46
C MET A 117 -16.04 15.79 5.95
N GLY A 118 -16.78 14.91 6.63
CA GLY A 118 -16.99 13.54 6.17
C GLY A 118 -15.80 12.62 6.38
N LYS A 119 -15.11 12.69 7.54
CA LYS A 119 -14.01 11.76 7.88
C LYS A 119 -14.42 10.29 7.81
N THR A 120 -15.67 9.99 8.14
CA THR A 120 -16.22 8.64 8.04
C THR A 120 -16.26 8.17 6.58
N ILE A 121 -16.62 9.07 5.66
CA ILE A 121 -16.60 8.82 4.21
C ILE A 121 -15.17 8.68 3.71
N GLU A 122 -14.24 9.54 4.16
CA GLU A 122 -12.81 9.41 3.82
C GLU A 122 -12.24 8.07 4.27
N ALA A 123 -12.52 7.66 5.51
CA ALA A 123 -12.10 6.37 6.03
C ALA A 123 -12.73 5.21 5.25
N GLY A 124 -13.99 5.34 4.83
CA GLY A 124 -14.67 4.37 3.96
C GLY A 124 -14.05 4.27 2.58
N LEU A 125 -13.67 5.40 1.97
CA LEU A 125 -12.95 5.45 0.69
C LEU A 125 -11.60 4.74 0.79
N ILE A 126 -10.83 5.02 1.85
CA ILE A 126 -9.54 4.36 2.11
C ILE A 126 -9.74 2.86 2.30
N LEU A 127 -10.71 2.46 3.14
CA LEU A 127 -11.03 1.05 3.37
C LEU A 127 -11.38 0.33 2.06
N ARG A 128 -12.28 0.93 1.26
CA ARG A 128 -12.75 0.33 0.01
C ARG A 128 -11.61 0.17 -0.99
N GLU A 129 -10.76 1.17 -1.12
CA GLU A 129 -9.60 1.13 -2.01
C GLU A 129 -8.63 0.03 -1.60
N LEU A 130 -8.31 -0.08 -0.30
CA LEU A 130 -7.44 -1.13 0.22
C LEU A 130 -8.02 -2.54 0.02
N LYS A 131 -9.34 -2.68 0.07
CA LYS A 131 -10.02 -3.94 -0.23
C LYS A 131 -9.99 -4.29 -1.70
N LEU A 132 -10.25 -3.34 -2.58
CA LEU A 132 -10.18 -3.54 -4.04
C LEU A 132 -8.77 -3.93 -4.48
N ARG A 133 -7.74 -3.43 -3.77
CA ARG A 133 -6.34 -3.81 -3.96
C ARG A 133 -5.95 -5.14 -3.29
N GLY A 134 -6.86 -5.78 -2.55
CA GLY A 134 -6.59 -7.03 -1.83
C GLY A 134 -5.68 -6.91 -0.61
N MET A 135 -5.41 -5.68 -0.15
CA MET A 135 -4.51 -5.39 0.98
C MET A 135 -5.16 -5.61 2.35
N VAL A 136 -6.50 -5.51 2.42
CA VAL A 136 -7.26 -5.66 3.67
C VAL A 136 -8.21 -6.85 3.57
N LYS A 137 -8.05 -7.81 4.48
CA LYS A 137 -8.95 -8.97 4.64
C LYS A 137 -9.87 -8.85 5.85
N ARG A 138 -9.40 -8.18 6.91
CA ARG A 138 -10.11 -8.00 8.17
C ARG A 138 -10.12 -6.52 8.55
N THR A 139 -11.24 -6.05 9.07
CA THR A 139 -11.43 -4.63 9.39
C THR A 139 -12.14 -4.49 10.72
N LEU A 140 -11.52 -3.71 11.61
CA LEU A 140 -12.07 -3.34 12.90
C LEU A 140 -12.26 -1.83 12.95
N VAL A 141 -13.47 -1.40 13.25
CA VAL A 141 -13.80 0.00 13.52
C VAL A 141 -14.13 0.14 15.00
N ILE A 142 -13.40 1.01 15.71
CA ILE A 142 -13.68 1.34 17.10
C ILE A 142 -14.26 2.75 17.14
N ALA A 143 -15.49 2.89 17.60
CA ALA A 143 -16.19 4.17 17.65
C ALA A 143 -16.84 4.42 19.02
N PRO A 144 -17.13 5.67 19.40
CA PRO A 144 -18.02 5.96 20.52
C PRO A 144 -19.39 5.29 20.32
N LYS A 145 -20.02 4.79 21.40
CA LYS A 145 -21.28 4.02 21.33
C LYS A 145 -22.38 4.71 20.50
N GLY A 146 -22.49 6.04 20.58
CA GLY A 146 -23.48 6.82 19.81
C GLY A 146 -23.22 6.90 18.30
N LEU A 147 -21.99 6.62 17.85
CA LEU A 147 -21.59 6.70 16.43
C LEU A 147 -21.52 5.32 15.75
N VAL A 148 -21.62 4.24 16.51
CA VAL A 148 -21.49 2.88 15.97
C VAL A 148 -22.55 2.57 14.91
N SER A 149 -23.81 2.91 15.17
CA SER A 149 -24.90 2.73 14.21
C SER A 149 -24.73 3.59 12.94
N GLN A 150 -24.17 4.80 13.09
CA GLN A 150 -23.84 5.67 11.98
C GLN A 150 -22.77 5.03 11.08
N TRP A 151 -21.69 4.50 11.66
CA TRP A 151 -20.66 3.78 10.92
C TRP A 151 -21.22 2.61 10.12
N VAL A 152 -22.03 1.74 10.76
CA VAL A 152 -22.66 0.60 10.06
C VAL A 152 -23.54 1.06 8.91
N SER A 153 -24.31 2.12 9.12
CA SER A 153 -25.25 2.65 8.11
C SER A 153 -24.52 3.28 6.94
N GLU A 154 -23.53 4.13 7.19
CA GLU A 154 -22.73 4.79 6.16
C GLU A 154 -21.90 3.79 5.35
N MET A 155 -21.25 2.82 6.02
CA MET A 155 -20.48 1.78 5.32
C MET A 155 -21.35 0.95 4.38
N ARG A 156 -22.56 0.58 4.84
CA ARG A 156 -23.51 -0.18 4.03
C ARG A 156 -24.07 0.63 2.86
N PHE A 157 -24.45 1.88 3.11
CA PHE A 157 -25.14 2.72 2.13
C PHE A 157 -24.18 3.26 1.05
N HIS A 158 -22.98 3.69 1.44
CA HIS A 158 -22.04 4.33 0.53
C HIS A 158 -21.05 3.39 -0.15
N PHE A 159 -20.67 2.31 0.55
CA PHE A 159 -19.59 1.41 0.12
C PHE A 159 -20.06 -0.04 -0.05
N GLY A 160 -21.34 -0.34 0.23
CA GLY A 160 -21.86 -1.71 0.17
C GLY A 160 -21.25 -2.66 1.20
N GLU A 161 -20.55 -2.13 2.21
CA GLU A 161 -19.82 -2.92 3.19
C GLU A 161 -20.69 -3.29 4.38
N THR A 162 -20.78 -4.60 4.66
CA THR A 162 -21.59 -5.11 5.77
C THR A 162 -20.72 -5.31 7.01
N PHE A 163 -20.82 -4.38 7.95
CA PHE A 163 -20.18 -4.48 9.25
C PHE A 163 -21.10 -5.11 10.30
N GLN A 164 -20.54 -6.03 11.09
CA GLN A 164 -21.23 -6.61 12.24
C GLN A 164 -20.98 -5.77 13.49
N LEU A 165 -22.06 -5.36 14.15
CA LEU A 165 -21.99 -4.72 15.45
C LEU A 165 -21.74 -5.79 16.53
N VAL A 166 -20.65 -5.67 17.27
CA VAL A 166 -20.35 -6.53 18.41
C VAL A 166 -20.31 -5.70 19.68
N LEU A 167 -21.27 -5.96 20.57
CA LEU A 167 -21.35 -5.32 21.88
C LEU A 167 -20.53 -6.12 22.92
N PRO A 168 -20.15 -5.49 24.05
CA PRO A 168 -19.40 -6.16 25.10
C PRO A 168 -20.05 -7.49 25.57
N GLU A 169 -21.37 -7.52 25.65
CA GLU A 169 -22.18 -8.68 26.03
C GLU A 169 -22.12 -9.83 25.02
N ASP A 170 -21.97 -9.54 23.73
CA ASP A 170 -21.99 -10.53 22.66
C ASP A 170 -20.72 -11.37 22.63
N ILE A 171 -19.59 -10.82 23.07
CA ILE A 171 -18.26 -11.45 23.01
C ILE A 171 -18.25 -12.82 23.70
N LYS A 172 -18.96 -12.96 24.83
CA LYS A 172 -19.07 -14.24 25.55
C LYS A 172 -19.84 -15.28 24.75
N THR A 173 -20.90 -14.86 24.06
CA THR A 173 -21.71 -15.73 23.20
C THR A 173 -20.92 -16.12 21.96
N LEU A 174 -20.25 -15.14 21.33
CA LEU A 174 -19.38 -15.33 20.18
C LEU A 174 -18.27 -16.35 20.49
N LYS A 175 -17.60 -16.25 21.63
CA LYS A 175 -16.58 -17.22 22.06
C LYS A 175 -17.09 -18.67 22.12
N ARG A 176 -18.36 -18.88 22.49
CA ARG A 176 -18.95 -20.23 22.54
C ARG A 176 -19.25 -20.81 21.16
N ILE A 177 -19.49 -19.96 20.17
CA ILE A 177 -19.81 -20.37 18.80
C ILE A 177 -18.61 -20.25 17.85
N ALA A 178 -17.53 -19.62 18.29
CA ALA A 178 -16.31 -19.49 17.53
C ALA A 178 -15.78 -20.90 17.21
N PRO A 179 -15.39 -21.17 15.95
CA PRO A 179 -14.80 -22.45 15.60
C PRO A 179 -13.50 -22.63 16.39
N ALA A 180 -13.31 -23.78 17.02
CA ALA A 180 -12.02 -24.15 17.59
C ALA A 180 -11.00 -24.18 16.44
N THR A 181 -10.04 -23.26 16.45
CA THR A 181 -9.02 -23.16 15.41
C THR A 181 -7.99 -24.26 15.61
N GLY A 182 -8.31 -25.45 15.12
CA GLY A 182 -7.32 -26.49 14.85
C GLY A 182 -6.49 -26.09 13.64
N TYR A 183 -5.22 -25.76 13.85
CA TYR A 183 -4.24 -25.82 12.77
C TYR A 183 -4.03 -27.30 12.42
N ASP A 184 -4.55 -27.76 11.28
CA ASP A 184 -4.15 -29.04 10.67
C ASP A 184 -2.71 -28.93 10.15
N ASN A 185 -1.73 -28.92 11.05
CA ASN A 185 -0.33 -29.21 10.72
C ASN A 185 -0.15 -30.73 10.58
N ALA A 186 -0.82 -31.33 9.58
CA ALA A 186 -0.68 -32.75 9.24
C ALA A 186 0.67 -33.09 8.55
N LYS A 187 1.77 -32.40 8.90
CA LYS A 187 3.09 -32.68 8.31
C LYS A 187 4.29 -32.70 9.25
N ASN A 188 4.17 -32.50 10.56
CA ASN A 188 5.28 -32.82 11.45
C ASN A 188 4.75 -33.46 12.73
N GLY A 189 4.99 -34.77 12.85
CA GLY A 189 4.70 -35.50 14.06
C GLY A 189 5.44 -34.90 15.25
N ASN A 190 4.77 -34.96 16.40
CA ASN A 190 5.34 -34.87 17.73
C ASN A 190 5.40 -33.47 18.39
N TYR A 191 4.27 -32.76 18.48
CA TYR A 191 3.92 -31.91 19.62
C TYR A 191 2.40 -31.96 19.81
N GLY A 192 1.93 -31.95 21.05
CA GLY A 192 0.51 -32.05 21.38
C GLY A 192 -0.32 -31.04 20.60
N SER A 193 -1.48 -31.48 20.08
CA SER A 193 -2.48 -30.60 19.51
C SER A 193 -3.07 -29.72 20.63
N GLU A 194 -2.38 -28.64 20.97
CA GLU A 194 -2.96 -27.56 21.75
C GLU A 194 -4.04 -26.93 20.87
N VAL A 195 -5.29 -27.33 21.10
CA VAL A 195 -6.45 -26.68 20.52
C VAL A 195 -6.41 -25.23 20.99
N LEU A 196 -6.05 -24.31 20.10
CA LEU A 196 -6.07 -22.89 20.39
C LEU A 196 -7.51 -22.50 20.79
N PRO A 197 -7.69 -21.74 21.87
CA PRO A 197 -9.01 -21.33 22.32
C PRO A 197 -9.70 -20.54 21.20
N ALA A 198 -10.99 -20.83 21.01
CA ALA A 198 -11.78 -20.22 19.95
C ALA A 198 -11.82 -18.69 20.13
N ASN A 199 -11.38 -17.95 19.11
CA ASN A 199 -11.28 -16.50 19.17
C ASN A 199 -12.56 -15.86 18.61
N ALA A 200 -13.33 -15.21 19.49
CA ALA A 200 -14.59 -14.55 19.14
C ALA A 200 -14.44 -13.50 18.03
N TRP A 201 -13.30 -12.81 17.97
CA TRP A 201 -13.03 -11.78 16.99
C TRP A 201 -12.82 -12.37 15.59
N GLN A 202 -12.46 -13.65 15.48
CA GLN A 202 -12.20 -14.29 14.19
C GLN A 202 -13.46 -14.62 13.39
N ILE A 203 -14.64 -14.67 14.03
CA ILE A 203 -15.91 -15.06 13.41
C ILE A 203 -16.29 -14.15 12.24
N PHE A 204 -16.09 -12.84 12.38
CA PHE A 204 -16.44 -11.86 11.37
C PHE A 204 -15.18 -11.19 10.83
N SER A 205 -15.14 -10.97 9.51
CA SER A 205 -14.07 -10.22 8.85
C SER A 205 -14.22 -8.70 9.02
N GLN A 206 -15.43 -8.21 9.31
CA GLN A 206 -15.72 -6.78 9.44
C GLN A 206 -16.55 -6.51 10.68
N VAL A 207 -15.96 -5.80 11.64
CA VAL A 207 -16.57 -5.56 12.94
C VAL A 207 -16.53 -4.08 13.30
N VAL A 208 -17.65 -3.54 13.77
CA VAL A 208 -17.71 -2.25 14.47
C VAL A 208 -17.97 -2.53 15.93
N VAL A 209 -17.15 -1.96 16.81
CA VAL A 209 -17.32 -2.07 18.26
C VAL A 209 -17.29 -0.72 18.96
N PRO A 210 -18.03 -0.59 20.06
CA PRO A 210 -17.89 0.57 20.92
C PRO A 210 -16.55 0.50 21.70
N MET A 211 -16.00 1.66 22.07
CA MET A 211 -14.69 1.76 22.75
C MET A 211 -14.59 0.93 24.04
N ASP A 212 -15.69 0.77 24.77
CA ASP A 212 -15.79 -0.04 25.99
C ASP A 212 -15.64 -1.55 25.75
N SER A 213 -15.83 -2.04 24.52
CA SER A 213 -15.63 -3.45 24.16
C SER A 213 -14.17 -3.89 24.13
N VAL A 214 -13.23 -2.96 23.96
CA VAL A 214 -11.80 -3.29 23.71
C VAL A 214 -10.85 -2.64 24.72
N LYS A 215 -11.40 -1.85 25.65
CA LYS A 215 -10.60 -1.10 26.62
C LYS A 215 -10.05 -2.04 27.71
N PRO A 216 -8.73 -2.15 27.87
CA PRO A 216 -8.14 -2.90 28.98
C PRO A 216 -8.45 -2.21 30.31
N LEU A 217 -8.58 -3.01 31.36
CA LEU A 217 -8.92 -2.56 32.71
C LEU A 217 -7.81 -2.91 33.69
N ASP A 218 -7.42 -1.95 34.52
CA ASP A 218 -6.41 -2.16 35.56
C ASP A 218 -7.02 -2.76 36.83
N LYS A 219 -8.16 -2.22 37.28
CA LYS A 219 -8.89 -2.66 38.48
C LYS A 219 -10.39 -2.41 38.36
N ILE A 220 -11.19 -3.41 38.74
CA ILE A 220 -12.62 -3.26 39.03
C ILE A 220 -12.85 -3.56 40.51
N ARG A 221 -13.65 -2.73 41.18
CA ARG A 221 -14.04 -2.96 42.57
C ARG A 221 -14.83 -4.26 42.69
N GLY A 222 -14.34 -5.19 43.51
CA GLY A 222 -14.97 -6.49 43.75
C GLY A 222 -14.52 -7.61 42.81
N TRP A 223 -13.56 -7.35 41.91
CA TRP A 223 -12.97 -8.38 41.05
C TRP A 223 -11.60 -8.81 41.55
N THR A 224 -11.30 -10.10 41.41
CA THR A 224 -9.96 -10.66 41.63
C THR A 224 -9.03 -10.31 40.47
N ALA A 225 -7.72 -10.34 40.71
CA ALA A 225 -6.73 -10.14 39.65
C ALA A 225 -6.90 -11.12 38.49
N ALA A 226 -7.27 -12.38 38.77
CA ALA A 226 -7.55 -13.38 37.75
C ALA A 226 -8.75 -13.01 36.87
N GLN A 227 -9.82 -12.44 37.45
CA GLN A 227 -11.00 -12.00 36.70
C GLN A 227 -10.70 -10.78 35.81
N VAL A 228 -9.87 -9.86 36.28
CA VAL A 228 -9.41 -8.71 35.47
C VAL A 228 -8.52 -9.20 34.32
N ASN A 229 -7.62 -10.14 34.58
CA ASN A 229 -6.75 -10.70 33.54
C ASN A 229 -7.54 -11.48 32.48
N GLU A 230 -8.52 -12.29 32.88
CA GLU A 230 -9.42 -12.98 31.96
C GLU A 230 -10.18 -11.98 31.07
N HIS A 231 -10.69 -10.91 31.67
CA HIS A 231 -11.38 -9.86 30.93
C HIS A 231 -10.48 -9.18 29.89
N ASN A 232 -9.26 -8.82 30.27
CA ASN A 232 -8.29 -8.19 29.36
C ASN A 232 -7.87 -9.15 28.25
N ARG A 233 -7.70 -10.45 28.55
CA ARG A 233 -7.42 -11.46 27.55
C ARG A 233 -8.52 -11.54 26.49
N GLU A 234 -9.78 -11.71 26.92
CA GLU A 234 -10.92 -11.85 26.01
C GLU A 234 -11.18 -10.60 25.14
N ARG A 235 -10.94 -9.41 25.71
CA ARG A 235 -11.35 -8.13 25.11
C ARG A 235 -10.24 -7.44 24.33
N PHE A 236 -8.98 -7.69 24.70
CA PHE A 236 -7.83 -7.00 24.13
C PHE A 236 -6.80 -7.97 23.53
N GLU A 237 -6.33 -8.98 24.28
CA GLU A 237 -5.29 -9.88 23.75
C GLU A 237 -5.82 -10.75 22.60
N ASP A 238 -7.03 -11.31 22.76
CA ASP A 238 -7.70 -12.09 21.72
C ASP A 238 -7.94 -11.23 20.47
N LEU A 239 -8.27 -9.94 20.65
CA LEU A 239 -8.45 -9.00 19.55
C LEU A 239 -7.14 -8.79 18.78
N ILE A 240 -6.03 -8.55 19.47
CA ILE A 240 -4.70 -8.36 18.84
C ILE A 240 -4.25 -9.65 18.15
N SER A 241 -4.53 -10.82 18.71
CA SER A 241 -4.19 -12.11 18.09
C SER A 241 -5.04 -12.43 16.85
N ALA A 242 -6.16 -11.73 16.65
CA ALA A 242 -7.06 -11.98 15.53
C ALA A 242 -6.60 -11.35 14.20
N GLY A 243 -5.54 -10.54 14.20
CA GLY A 243 -4.97 -9.95 12.98
C GLY A 243 -4.14 -8.70 13.22
#